data_AF-A0A2V6PCQ7-F1
#
_entry.id   AF-A0A2V6PCQ7-F1
#
_cell.length_a   1.000
_cell.length_b   1.000
_cell.length_c   1.000
_cell.angle_alpha   90.00
_cell.angle_beta   90.00
_cell.angle_gamma   90.00
#
_symmetry.space_group_name_H-M   'P 1'
#
loop_
_entity.id
_entity.type
_entity.pdbx_description
1 polymer ?
#
loop_
_entity_poly.entity_id
_entity_poly.type
_entity_poly.pdbx_seq_one_letter_code
_entity_poly.pdbx_strand_id
1 'polypeptide(L)'
;VVHSFDAGALRKRHGLQGPIDDAFMDSFIMVEPTGRAQCEEIGHWTTNEMRKAIVEWRNQFRGDPRVKRDDEITEADIAHNNLVLWGDPQSNRLLAKMADKLPIVWDGKGVRVGKNNFDSTHHLPVLIYPDPLDPQRYVVLNSGFTFAHPVSSSNAEQTPKLPDYAVVDIDGPPSVAVAGEVVEAGFFDEEWKLADAYK
;
A
#
# COMPACT_ATOMS: atom_id res chain seq x y z
N VAL A 1 -31.41 -3.54 17.21
CA VAL A 1 -31.83 -2.85 15.97
C VAL A 1 -30.60 -2.79 15.09
N VAL A 2 -30.58 -3.53 13.97
CA VAL A 2 -29.47 -3.46 13.03
C VAL A 2 -29.67 -2.14 12.29
N HIS A 3 -28.84 -1.15 12.60
CA HIS A 3 -28.84 0.10 11.85
C HIS A 3 -28.48 -0.24 10.41
N SER A 4 -29.30 0.19 9.46
CA SER A 4 -29.03 0.06 8.03
C SER A 4 -27.64 0.61 7.74
N PHE A 5 -26.80 -0.18 7.08
CA PHE A 5 -25.53 0.29 6.56
C PHE A 5 -25.82 1.42 5.56
N ASP A 6 -25.43 2.65 5.89
CA ASP A 6 -25.46 3.76 4.95
C ASP A 6 -24.57 3.41 3.76
N ALA A 7 -25.19 3.23 2.59
CA ALA A 7 -24.57 2.74 1.37
C ALA A 7 -23.56 3.73 0.72
N GLY A 8 -23.08 4.73 1.45
CA GLY A 8 -22.16 5.76 0.95
C GLY A 8 -20.99 6.12 1.87
N ALA A 9 -20.92 5.59 3.09
CA ALA A 9 -19.80 5.86 3.99
C ALA A 9 -18.84 4.66 4.00
N LEU A 10 -17.55 4.90 3.75
CA LEU A 10 -16.51 3.87 3.93
C LEU A 10 -16.53 3.40 5.38
N ARG A 11 -16.45 2.08 5.55
CA ARG A 11 -16.40 1.41 6.85
C ARG A 11 -15.48 0.22 6.81
N LYS A 12 -14.73 0.01 7.89
CA LYS A 12 -14.07 -1.27 8.11
C LYS A 12 -15.12 -2.36 8.29
N ARG A 13 -14.89 -3.50 7.66
CA ARG A 13 -15.77 -4.70 7.70
C ARG A 13 -14.93 -5.91 7.38
N HIS A 14 -15.42 -7.12 7.68
CA HIS A 14 -14.70 -8.35 7.40
C HIS A 14 -14.28 -8.47 5.91
N GLY A 15 -13.00 -8.77 5.66
CA GLY A 15 -12.36 -8.78 4.35
C GLY A 15 -12.04 -7.38 3.78
N LEU A 16 -12.27 -6.33 4.57
CA LEU A 16 -12.00 -4.94 4.25
C LEU A 16 -11.76 -4.15 5.56
N GLN A 17 -10.81 -4.58 6.40
CA GLN A 17 -10.47 -3.93 7.68
C GLN A 17 -8.99 -3.57 7.89
N GLY A 18 -8.08 -4.07 7.06
CA GLY A 18 -6.63 -3.92 7.25
C GLY A 18 -6.07 -4.93 8.26
N PRO A 19 -4.75 -4.95 8.54
CA PRO A 19 -3.70 -4.05 8.05
C PRO A 19 -3.26 -4.35 6.59
N ILE A 20 -2.12 -3.83 6.12
CA ILE A 20 -1.63 -4.01 4.74
C ILE A 20 -1.75 -5.46 4.24
N ASP A 21 -1.41 -6.43 5.09
CA ASP A 21 -1.47 -7.86 4.78
C ASP A 21 -2.87 -8.40 4.44
N ASP A 22 -3.95 -7.73 4.86
CA ASP A 22 -5.35 -8.13 4.60
C ASP A 22 -5.65 -8.19 3.09
N ALA A 23 -5.01 -7.33 2.29
CA ALA A 23 -5.14 -7.33 0.83
C ALA A 23 -4.66 -8.62 0.16
N PHE A 24 -3.78 -9.39 0.82
CA PHE A 24 -3.18 -10.61 0.28
C PHE A 24 -3.94 -11.88 0.70
N MET A 25 -5.04 -11.73 1.45
CA MET A 25 -5.95 -12.81 1.84
C MET A 25 -7.05 -13.08 0.81
N ASP A 26 -7.09 -12.30 -0.28
CA ASP A 26 -7.98 -12.47 -1.44
C ASP A 26 -7.19 -12.25 -2.74
N SER A 27 -7.87 -12.40 -3.88
CA SER A 27 -7.35 -12.17 -5.22
C SER A 27 -6.70 -10.78 -5.35
N PHE A 28 -5.40 -10.73 -5.69
CA PHE A 28 -4.68 -9.48 -5.94
C PHE A 28 -3.83 -9.51 -7.22
N ILE A 29 -3.46 -8.33 -7.73
CA ILE A 29 -2.53 -8.14 -8.85
C ILE A 29 -1.45 -7.14 -8.44
N MET A 30 -0.18 -7.49 -8.67
CA MET A 30 0.94 -6.55 -8.58
C MET A 30 0.95 -5.68 -9.84
N VAL A 31 0.90 -4.36 -9.67
CA VAL A 31 0.79 -3.40 -10.76
C VAL A 31 2.11 -2.64 -10.92
N GLU A 32 2.82 -2.94 -12.01
CA GLU A 32 4.08 -2.31 -12.38
C GLU A 32 3.84 -0.93 -13.02
N PRO A 33 4.53 0.13 -12.58
CA PRO A 33 4.45 1.45 -13.22
C PRO A 33 5.06 1.43 -14.63
N THR A 34 4.49 2.20 -15.57
CA THR A 34 5.05 2.37 -16.91
C THR A 34 5.70 3.72 -17.16
N GLY A 35 5.45 4.69 -16.29
CA GLY A 35 6.02 6.03 -16.34
C GLY A 35 7.37 6.14 -15.62
N ARG A 36 7.97 7.32 -15.71
CA ARG A 36 9.17 7.67 -14.95
C ARG A 36 8.76 8.22 -13.58
N ALA A 37 9.43 7.79 -12.52
CA ALA A 37 9.22 8.32 -11.18
C ALA A 37 9.62 9.80 -11.12
N GLN A 38 8.96 10.55 -10.24
CA GLN A 38 9.27 11.96 -10.01
C GLN A 38 10.68 12.13 -9.43
N CYS A 39 11.08 11.22 -8.56
CA CYS A 39 12.40 11.13 -7.97
C CYS A 39 13.01 9.78 -8.34
N GLU A 40 14.26 9.82 -8.82
CA GLU A 40 14.94 8.62 -9.33
C GLU A 40 15.23 7.62 -8.22
N GLU A 41 15.59 8.12 -7.04
CA GLU A 41 15.83 7.36 -5.81
C GLU A 41 14.57 6.63 -5.36
N ILE A 42 13.43 7.32 -5.29
CA ILE A 42 12.12 6.72 -4.99
C ILE A 42 11.78 5.64 -6.03
N GLY A 43 11.94 5.94 -7.32
CA GLY A 43 11.67 4.97 -8.40
C GLY A 43 12.53 3.72 -8.31
N HIS A 44 13.82 3.86 -8.02
CA HIS A 44 14.72 2.74 -7.79
C HIS A 44 14.31 1.91 -6.57
N TRP A 45 13.95 2.58 -5.48
CA TRP A 45 13.51 1.95 -4.25
C TRP A 45 12.23 1.12 -4.47
N THR A 46 11.18 1.72 -5.04
CA THR A 46 9.90 1.03 -5.28
C THR A 46 10.04 -0.12 -6.25
N THR A 47 10.92 0.02 -7.26
CA THR A 47 11.22 -1.06 -8.21
C THR A 47 11.89 -2.24 -7.51
N ASN A 48 12.83 -1.98 -6.59
CA ASN A 48 13.51 -3.03 -5.85
C ASN A 48 12.58 -3.73 -4.85
N GLU A 49 11.75 -2.98 -4.12
CA GLU A 49 10.80 -3.56 -3.19
C GLU A 49 9.68 -4.33 -3.90
N MET A 50 9.23 -3.89 -5.10
CA MET A 50 8.32 -4.68 -5.93
C MET A 50 8.93 -6.03 -6.31
N ARG A 51 10.17 -6.03 -6.82
CA ARG A 51 10.88 -7.27 -7.19
C ARG A 51 11.03 -8.20 -5.99
N LYS A 52 11.38 -7.64 -4.83
CA LYS A 52 11.48 -8.39 -3.58
C LYS A 52 10.13 -8.98 -3.18
N ALA A 53 9.04 -8.22 -3.21
CA ALA A 53 7.70 -8.71 -2.90
C ALA A 53 7.29 -9.88 -3.81
N ILE A 54 7.62 -9.82 -5.11
CA ILE A 54 7.35 -10.91 -6.07
C ILE A 54 8.15 -12.17 -5.70
N VAL A 55 9.45 -12.03 -5.41
CA VAL A 55 10.32 -13.15 -5.02
C VAL A 55 9.87 -13.76 -3.70
N GLU A 56 9.56 -12.93 -2.72
CA GLU A 56 9.13 -13.38 -1.40
C GLU A 56 7.76 -14.03 -1.43
N TRP A 57 6.85 -13.59 -2.30
CA TRP A 57 5.57 -14.27 -2.51
C TRP A 57 5.79 -15.73 -2.94
N ARG A 58 6.68 -15.95 -3.90
CA ARG A 58 7.06 -17.29 -4.35
C ARG A 58 7.71 -18.11 -3.24
N ASN A 59 8.62 -17.50 -2.49
CA ASN A 59 9.35 -18.19 -1.42
C ASN A 59 8.42 -18.64 -0.28
N GLN A 60 7.47 -17.79 0.10
CA GLN A 60 6.57 -18.05 1.24
C GLN A 60 5.36 -18.89 0.85
N PHE A 61 4.74 -18.61 -0.31
CA PHE A 61 3.46 -19.20 -0.70
C PHE A 61 3.55 -20.22 -1.84
N ARG A 62 4.74 -20.44 -2.41
CA ARG A 62 5.01 -21.44 -3.46
C ARG A 62 4.16 -21.24 -4.73
N GLY A 63 3.81 -19.99 -5.03
CA GLY A 63 3.11 -19.60 -6.25
C GLY A 63 3.70 -18.31 -6.82
N ASP A 64 3.43 -18.03 -8.09
CA ASP A 64 3.85 -16.79 -8.73
C ASP A 64 2.69 -15.77 -8.66
N PRO A 65 2.93 -14.54 -8.16
CA PRO A 65 1.87 -13.53 -8.14
C PRO A 65 1.57 -13.07 -9.56
N ARG A 66 0.32 -12.66 -9.82
CA ARG A 66 -0.02 -12.00 -11.09
C ARG A 66 0.61 -10.62 -11.10
N VAL A 67 1.34 -10.32 -12.17
CA VAL A 67 1.96 -9.01 -12.41
C VAL A 67 1.41 -8.47 -13.73
N LYS A 68 0.99 -7.22 -13.74
CA LYS A 68 0.53 -6.49 -14.94
C LYS A 68 1.09 -5.07 -14.92
N ARG A 69 1.26 -4.47 -16.10
CA ARG A 69 1.56 -3.05 -16.20
C ARG A 69 0.33 -2.20 -15.88
N ASP A 70 0.55 -0.99 -15.38
CA ASP A 70 -0.54 -0.05 -15.07
C ASP A 70 -1.43 0.32 -16.28
N ASP A 71 -0.91 0.19 -17.51
CA ASP A 71 -1.62 0.44 -18.76
C ASP A 71 -2.32 -0.81 -19.34
N GLU A 72 -2.14 -1.97 -18.70
CA GLU A 72 -2.78 -3.24 -19.05
C GLU A 72 -3.93 -3.61 -18.09
N ILE A 73 -4.11 -2.84 -17.00
CA ILE A 73 -5.19 -3.06 -16.04
C ILE A 73 -6.54 -2.70 -16.66
N THR A 74 -7.46 -3.66 -16.63
CA THR A 74 -8.82 -3.53 -17.17
C THR A 74 -9.85 -3.22 -16.07
N GLU A 75 -11.05 -2.82 -16.46
CA GLU A 75 -12.18 -2.66 -15.52
C GLU A 75 -12.52 -3.97 -14.78
N ALA A 76 -12.39 -5.11 -15.47
CA ALA A 76 -12.58 -6.42 -14.86
C ALA A 76 -11.49 -6.74 -13.82
N ASP A 77 -10.26 -6.29 -14.05
CA ASP A 77 -9.19 -6.43 -13.06
C ASP A 77 -9.50 -5.62 -11.79
N ILE A 78 -9.95 -4.37 -11.95
CA ILE A 78 -10.36 -3.50 -10.83
C ILE A 78 -11.52 -4.12 -10.03
N ALA A 79 -12.54 -4.65 -10.69
CA ALA A 79 -13.73 -5.19 -10.02
C ALA A 79 -13.49 -6.51 -9.25
N HIS A 80 -12.47 -7.28 -9.64
CA HIS A 80 -12.28 -8.66 -9.15
C HIS A 80 -11.01 -8.88 -8.35
N ASN A 81 -10.17 -7.85 -8.18
CA ASN A 81 -8.88 -8.00 -7.53
C ASN A 81 -8.54 -6.78 -6.68
N ASN A 82 -7.81 -7.02 -5.59
CA ASN A 82 -7.06 -5.98 -4.93
C ASN A 82 -5.87 -5.57 -5.83
N LEU A 83 -5.54 -4.28 -5.85
CA LEU A 83 -4.47 -3.74 -6.68
C LEU A 83 -3.30 -3.30 -5.81
N VAL A 84 -2.12 -3.90 -6.04
CA VAL A 84 -0.89 -3.53 -5.35
C VAL A 84 -0.09 -2.62 -6.28
N LEU A 85 -0.18 -1.31 -6.08
CA LEU A 85 0.41 -0.28 -6.94
C LEU A 85 1.82 0.08 -6.45
N TRP A 86 2.79 0.02 -7.36
CA TRP A 86 4.18 0.39 -7.11
C TRP A 86 4.56 1.68 -7.84
N GLY A 87 5.49 2.43 -7.26
CA GLY A 87 5.96 3.70 -7.78
C GLY A 87 5.31 4.89 -7.09
N ASP A 88 5.11 5.96 -7.84
CA ASP A 88 4.55 7.24 -7.39
C ASP A 88 3.45 7.73 -8.36
N PRO A 89 2.71 8.81 -8.04
CA PRO A 89 1.66 9.32 -8.91
C PRO A 89 2.16 9.77 -10.30
N GLN A 90 3.47 9.95 -10.53
CA GLN A 90 4.01 10.28 -11.84
C GLN A 90 4.32 9.02 -12.68
N SER A 91 4.80 7.97 -12.04
CA SER A 91 5.21 6.72 -12.69
C SER A 91 4.06 5.71 -12.84
N ASN A 92 3.07 5.72 -11.95
CA ASN A 92 1.95 4.78 -11.98
C ASN A 92 0.62 5.49 -12.33
N ARG A 93 0.05 5.16 -13.49
CA ARG A 93 -1.16 5.80 -14.05
C ARG A 93 -2.42 5.54 -13.24
N LEU A 94 -2.51 4.41 -12.53
CA LEU A 94 -3.64 4.14 -11.64
C LEU A 94 -3.50 4.93 -10.34
N LEU A 95 -2.30 4.97 -9.78
CA LEU A 95 -2.01 5.78 -8.60
C LEU A 95 -2.31 7.27 -8.88
N ALA A 96 -1.92 7.78 -10.04
CA ALA A 96 -2.23 9.14 -10.47
C ALA A 96 -3.74 9.47 -10.45
N LYS A 97 -4.61 8.50 -10.74
CA LYS A 97 -6.08 8.65 -10.76
C LYS A 97 -6.73 8.59 -9.38
N MET A 98 -5.99 8.08 -8.39
CA MET A 98 -6.50 7.79 -7.05
C MET A 98 -5.87 8.69 -5.97
N ALA A 99 -4.69 9.25 -6.21
CA ALA A 99 -3.88 9.93 -5.20
C ALA A 99 -4.61 11.05 -4.45
N ASP A 100 -5.50 11.79 -5.11
CA ASP A 100 -6.29 12.87 -4.52
C ASP A 100 -7.46 12.39 -3.64
N LYS A 101 -7.78 11.09 -3.68
CA LYS A 101 -8.84 10.44 -2.89
C LYS A 101 -8.31 9.60 -1.73
N LEU A 102 -6.99 9.49 -1.59
CA LEU A 102 -6.35 8.76 -0.51
C LEU A 102 -6.23 9.62 0.75
N PRO A 103 -6.24 9.02 1.95
CA PRO A 103 -6.18 9.76 3.21
C PRO A 103 -4.79 10.37 3.50
N ILE A 104 -3.74 9.85 2.86
CA ILE A 104 -2.39 10.39 2.92
C ILE A 104 -2.14 11.12 1.61
N VAL A 105 -1.83 12.41 1.70
CA VAL A 105 -1.58 13.21 0.50
C VAL A 105 -0.14 13.01 0.09
N TRP A 106 0.07 12.57 -1.14
CA TRP A 106 1.39 12.43 -1.74
C TRP A 106 1.45 13.22 -3.05
N ASP A 107 2.22 14.29 -3.03
CA ASP A 107 2.49 15.11 -4.21
C ASP A 107 3.98 15.41 -4.31
N GLY A 108 4.37 16.14 -5.34
CA GLY A 108 5.77 16.45 -5.58
C GLY A 108 6.43 17.40 -4.59
N LYS A 109 5.70 17.85 -3.55
CA LYS A 109 6.23 18.67 -2.46
C LYS A 109 6.39 17.88 -1.17
N GLY A 110 5.64 16.80 -0.98
CA GLY A 110 5.74 16.01 0.24
C GLY A 110 4.70 14.90 0.40
N VAL A 111 4.94 14.09 1.43
CA VAL A 111 4.01 13.10 1.97
C VAL A 111 3.39 13.70 3.24
N ARG A 112 2.07 13.86 3.27
CA ARG A 112 1.36 14.51 4.39
C ARG A 112 0.43 13.54 5.09
N VAL A 113 0.69 13.34 6.39
CA VAL A 113 -0.10 12.53 7.32
C VAL A 113 -0.63 13.46 8.42
N GLY A 114 -1.88 13.89 8.29
CA GLY A 114 -2.46 14.89 9.20
C GLY A 114 -1.63 16.18 9.19
N LYS A 115 -1.04 16.54 10.34
CA LYS A 115 -0.15 17.70 10.50
C LYS A 115 1.31 17.44 10.10
N ASN A 116 1.71 16.18 9.97
CA ASN A 116 3.08 15.81 9.66
C ASN A 116 3.30 15.94 8.15
N ASN A 117 4.45 16.49 7.76
CA ASN A 117 4.85 16.67 6.37
C ASN A 117 6.30 16.19 6.19
N PHE A 118 6.49 15.27 5.27
CA PHE A 118 7.77 14.66 4.95
C PHE A 118 8.18 15.00 3.52
N ASP A 119 9.48 15.09 3.25
CA ASP A 119 10.00 15.45 1.93
C ASP A 119 9.85 14.27 0.93
N SER A 120 9.13 14.50 -0.16
CA SER A 120 8.81 13.48 -1.17
C SER A 120 10.01 12.98 -1.98
N THR A 121 11.21 13.54 -1.79
CA THR A 121 12.45 13.08 -2.44
C THR A 121 13.07 11.85 -1.77
N HIS A 122 12.80 11.64 -0.49
CA HIS A 122 13.31 10.50 0.27
C HIS A 122 12.25 9.84 1.16
N HIS A 123 11.02 10.38 1.18
CA HIS A 123 9.88 9.77 1.87
C HIS A 123 8.79 9.34 0.90
N LEU A 124 8.20 8.17 1.17
CA LEU A 124 7.03 7.67 0.45
C LEU A 124 6.02 6.99 1.39
N PRO A 125 4.72 7.01 1.04
CA PRO A 125 3.73 6.26 1.77
C PRO A 125 3.71 4.79 1.34
N VAL A 126 3.58 3.91 2.33
CA VAL A 126 3.09 2.54 2.15
C VAL A 126 1.76 2.42 2.88
N LEU A 127 0.72 1.91 2.23
CA LEU A 127 -0.61 1.87 2.84
C LEU A 127 -1.53 0.84 2.20
N ILE A 128 -2.63 0.53 2.88
CA ILE A 128 -3.81 -0.14 2.36
C ILE A 128 -5.04 0.76 2.50
N TYR A 129 -5.91 0.78 1.49
CA TYR A 129 -7.12 1.59 1.51
C TYR A 129 -8.21 1.00 0.59
N PRO A 130 -9.51 1.20 0.85
CA PRO A 130 -10.56 0.87 -0.12
C PRO A 130 -10.28 1.53 -1.47
N ASP A 131 -10.25 0.75 -2.55
CA ASP A 131 -9.91 1.24 -3.88
C ASP A 131 -10.91 2.36 -4.29
N PRO A 132 -10.45 3.60 -4.57
CA PRO A 132 -11.34 4.67 -5.01
C PRO A 132 -12.05 4.44 -6.36
N LEU A 133 -11.67 3.42 -7.12
CA LEU A 133 -12.34 2.95 -8.34
C LEU A 133 -13.30 1.78 -8.08
N ASP A 134 -13.06 0.97 -7.03
CA ASP A 134 -14.01 -0.02 -6.51
C ASP A 134 -13.89 -0.16 -4.97
N PRO A 135 -14.74 0.53 -4.19
CA PRO A 135 -14.67 0.51 -2.73
C PRO A 135 -14.94 -0.85 -2.07
N GLN A 136 -15.28 -1.89 -2.84
CA GLN A 136 -15.38 -3.27 -2.34
C GLN A 136 -14.02 -3.99 -2.32
N ARG A 137 -12.98 -3.41 -2.94
CA ARG A 137 -11.63 -3.94 -3.08
C ARG A 137 -10.61 -3.04 -2.41
N TYR A 138 -9.38 -3.53 -2.32
CA TYR A 138 -8.25 -2.78 -1.82
C TYR A 138 -7.36 -2.22 -2.92
N VAL A 139 -6.81 -1.05 -2.64
CA VAL A 139 -5.53 -0.61 -3.18
C VAL A 139 -4.46 -0.69 -2.08
N VAL A 140 -3.29 -1.22 -2.42
CA VAL A 140 -2.08 -1.19 -1.58
C VAL A 140 -1.03 -0.37 -2.30
N LEU A 141 -0.35 0.53 -1.59
CA LEU A 141 0.76 1.31 -2.15
C LEU A 141 2.10 0.81 -1.64
N ASN A 142 3.03 0.58 -2.57
CA ASN A 142 4.47 0.40 -2.31
C ASN A 142 4.80 -0.65 -1.24
N SER A 143 3.96 -1.67 -1.08
CA SER A 143 4.13 -2.71 -0.06
C SER A 143 3.65 -4.07 -0.54
N GLY A 144 4.32 -5.11 -0.07
CA GLY A 144 3.86 -6.50 -0.14
C GLY A 144 3.23 -6.93 1.20
N PHE A 145 3.11 -8.25 1.40
CA PHE A 145 2.93 -8.78 2.75
C PHE A 145 4.18 -8.47 3.59
N THR A 146 4.01 -8.28 4.89
CA THR A 146 4.99 -7.51 5.69
C THR A 146 5.88 -8.37 6.60
N PHE A 147 5.76 -9.69 6.54
CA PHE A 147 6.55 -10.62 7.38
C PHE A 147 7.77 -11.25 6.71
N ALA A 148 8.12 -10.85 5.48
CA ALA A 148 9.13 -11.55 4.67
C ALA A 148 10.59 -11.50 5.20
N HIS A 149 10.98 -10.50 6.02
CA HIS A 149 12.39 -10.26 6.37
C HIS A 149 12.57 -9.54 7.73
N PRO A 150 13.62 -9.82 8.54
CA PRO A 150 14.71 -10.80 8.39
C PRO A 150 14.49 -12.15 9.09
N VAL A 151 13.32 -12.44 9.66
CA VAL A 151 13.15 -13.57 10.60
C VAL A 151 12.23 -14.67 10.05
N SER A 152 12.53 -15.21 8.87
CA SER A 152 11.86 -16.43 8.40
C SER A 152 12.53 -17.68 9.01
N SER A 153 12.48 -17.80 10.35
CA SER A 153 12.93 -19.02 11.04
C SER A 153 11.77 -19.95 11.44
N SER A 154 10.57 -19.38 11.64
CA SER A 154 9.39 -20.10 12.11
C SER A 154 8.11 -19.47 11.54
N ASN A 155 7.11 -20.29 11.24
CA ASN A 155 5.78 -19.82 10.83
C ASN A 155 5.11 -18.96 11.92
N ALA A 156 5.56 -19.03 13.18
CA ALA A 156 5.08 -18.16 14.26
C ALA A 156 5.35 -16.67 14.01
N GLU A 157 6.36 -16.35 13.18
CA GLU A 157 6.72 -14.98 12.85
C GLU A 157 5.98 -14.42 11.63
N GLN A 158 5.15 -15.24 10.96
CA GLN A 158 4.34 -14.86 9.80
C GLN A 158 3.08 -14.09 10.21
N THR A 159 3.27 -13.04 11.01
CA THR A 159 2.23 -12.10 11.44
C THR A 159 2.44 -10.74 10.76
N PRO A 160 1.38 -9.98 10.44
CA PRO A 160 1.51 -8.63 9.90
C PRO A 160 2.43 -7.77 10.78
N LYS A 161 3.33 -7.01 10.15
CA LYS A 161 4.36 -6.19 10.79
C LYS A 161 4.16 -4.69 10.57
N LEU A 162 3.42 -4.28 9.55
CA LEU A 162 2.99 -2.89 9.35
C LEU A 162 1.48 -2.76 9.60
N PRO A 163 1.00 -1.58 10.05
CA PRO A 163 -0.41 -1.31 10.27
C PRO A 163 -1.09 -0.93 8.94
N ASP A 164 -2.15 -0.10 8.95
CA ASP A 164 -2.83 0.30 7.72
C ASP A 164 -1.99 1.24 6.84
N TYR A 165 -1.11 2.03 7.45
CA TYR A 165 -0.18 2.89 6.73
C TYR A 165 1.14 3.11 7.47
N ALA A 166 2.17 3.45 6.72
CA ALA A 166 3.41 4.01 7.22
C ALA A 166 4.01 5.01 6.21
N VAL A 167 4.89 5.89 6.70
CA VAL A 167 5.80 6.70 5.88
C VAL A 167 7.19 6.13 6.06
N VAL A 168 7.84 5.83 4.94
CA VAL A 168 9.19 5.25 4.90
C VAL A 168 10.16 6.32 4.43
N ASP A 169 11.21 6.56 5.20
CA ASP A 169 12.43 7.24 4.78
C ASP A 169 13.38 6.22 4.13
N ILE A 170 13.69 6.41 2.85
CA ILE A 170 14.53 5.47 2.08
C ILE A 170 16.02 5.63 2.36
N ASP A 171 16.43 6.75 2.98
CA ASP A 171 17.83 7.00 3.36
C ASP A 171 18.14 6.49 4.79
N GLY A 172 17.10 6.22 5.57
CA GLY A 172 17.19 5.69 6.93
C GLY A 172 17.51 4.18 7.00
N PRO A 173 17.91 3.68 8.18
CA PRO A 173 18.16 2.25 8.39
C PRO A 173 16.89 1.40 8.18
N PRO A 174 17.02 0.17 7.67
CA PRO A 174 15.85 -0.67 7.40
C PRO A 174 15.10 -1.05 8.68
N SER A 175 13.79 -0.87 8.65
CA SER A 175 12.85 -1.31 9.67
C SER A 175 12.41 -2.75 9.43
N VAL A 176 11.65 -3.32 10.38
CA VAL A 176 10.96 -4.60 10.12
C VAL A 176 10.02 -4.43 8.92
N ALA A 177 9.95 -5.44 8.05
CA ALA A 177 9.12 -5.49 6.83
C ALA A 177 9.62 -4.72 5.61
N VAL A 178 10.39 -3.63 5.77
CA VAL A 178 10.60 -2.65 4.70
C VAL A 178 12.05 -2.17 4.62
N ALA A 179 12.57 -1.96 3.41
CA ALA A 179 13.94 -1.49 3.19
C ALA A 179 14.10 0.02 3.39
N GLY A 180 13.77 0.54 4.58
CA GLY A 180 13.93 1.94 4.97
C GLY A 180 13.47 2.18 6.40
N GLU A 181 13.64 3.39 6.92
CA GLU A 181 13.19 3.74 8.26
C GLU A 181 11.69 4.09 8.26
N VAL A 182 10.91 3.44 9.12
CA VAL A 182 9.52 3.83 9.35
C VAL A 182 9.50 5.02 10.30
N VAL A 183 9.25 6.21 9.75
CA VAL A 183 9.24 7.49 10.50
C VAL A 183 7.85 7.87 11.02
N GLU A 184 6.80 7.26 10.48
CA GLU A 184 5.39 7.43 10.90
C GLU A 184 4.61 6.16 10.56
N ALA A 185 3.69 5.72 11.42
CA ALA A 185 2.83 4.57 11.15
C ALA A 185 1.57 4.60 12.00
N GLY A 186 0.46 4.09 11.45
CA GLY A 186 -0.80 4.07 12.18
C GLY A 186 -1.91 3.28 11.51
N PHE A 187 -3.07 3.31 12.16
CA PHE A 187 -4.31 2.72 11.68
C PHE A 187 -5.29 3.83 11.30
N PHE A 188 -6.04 3.60 10.23
CA PHE A 188 -7.23 4.39 9.96
C PHE A 188 -8.34 3.98 10.92
N ASP A 189 -9.23 4.91 11.24
CA ASP A 189 -10.39 4.63 12.08
C ASP A 189 -11.41 3.70 11.37
N GLU A 190 -12.51 3.39 12.05
CA GLU A 190 -13.58 2.55 11.52
C GLU A 190 -14.25 3.12 10.26
N GLU A 191 -14.06 4.41 9.96
CA GLU A 191 -14.54 5.08 8.76
C GLU A 191 -13.44 5.27 7.70
N TRP A 192 -12.29 4.61 7.86
CA TRP A 192 -11.10 4.75 7.01
C TRP A 192 -10.48 6.15 7.01
N LYS A 193 -10.67 6.95 8.08
CA LYS A 193 -10.05 8.29 8.19
C LYS A 193 -8.79 8.23 9.04
N LEU A 194 -7.89 9.18 8.84
CA LEU A 194 -6.79 9.41 9.80
C LEU A 194 -7.40 9.70 11.18
N ALA A 195 -6.96 8.97 12.20
CA ALA A 195 -7.47 9.14 13.55
C ALA A 195 -7.28 10.58 14.05
N ASP A 196 -8.21 11.05 14.90
CA ASP A 196 -8.19 12.40 15.47
C ASP A 196 -6.91 12.75 16.25
N ALA A 197 -6.10 11.74 16.63
CA ALA A 197 -4.77 11.93 17.21
C ALA A 197 -3.78 12.65 16.26
N TYR A 198 -4.10 12.76 14.97
CA TYR A 198 -3.34 13.50 13.95
C TYR A 198 -3.94 14.88 13.59
N LYS A 199 -5.02 15.31 14.26
CA LYS A 199 -5.65 16.64 14.11
C LYS A 199 -4.98 17.73 14.93
#